data_AF-A0A2V5NX74-F1
#
_entry.id   AF-A0A2V5NX74-F1
#
_cell.length_a   1.000
_cell.length_b   1.000
_cell.length_c   1.000
_cell.angle_alpha   90.00
_cell.angle_beta   90.00
_cell.angle_gamma   90.00
#
_symmetry.space_group_name_H-M   'P 1'
#
loop_
_entity.id
_entity.type
_entity.pdbx_description
1 polymer ?
#
loop_
_entity_poly.entity_id
_entity_poly.type
_entity_poly.pdbx_seq_one_letter_code
_entity_poly.pdbx_strand_id
1 'polypeptide(L)'
;KAAKDRGIKLVLGLGTYSWGYDKIIAADPSVRGKNADGSPHAHAMCDASPKSFEYVRKIIDFALGEWDFGGVHLESCDLGCCFCPECAGKDGVVAYNARINRKTADYIKQKWPDKIVYVITINWLQGHPHFNEQEKAHALELSRHVDCIFDQGHTGFHVDPKERREFIKKMACAYGTSGELWLYHDTRWDRASYFLPYVRRAVDGLKAQYGDGVRGCLYYQGPANNAGAEVQSFVGGRILSNTGKTAECVLGEAIELFYNPKDSQTHQKLVNLFFKAEESYFGNWPNQTDSFKKLYGFVPGEFKLWQGLWGTSPGPSSYLKEPMLDAKGRKVYKEGLVSILKELPSIEGKCHDGGRLKNIQRAVMITLNTLNTVQSCLGES
;
A
#
# COMPACT_ATOMS: atom_id res chain seq x y z
N LYS A 1 18.81 -16.22 3.05
CA LYS A 1 19.34 -16.66 4.37
C LYS A 1 18.78 -15.83 5.52
N ALA A 2 19.12 -14.54 5.68
CA ALA A 2 18.71 -13.72 6.82
C ALA A 2 17.20 -13.68 7.13
N ALA A 3 16.34 -13.66 6.09
CA ALA A 3 14.89 -13.74 6.24
C ALA A 3 14.44 -15.10 6.81
N LYS A 4 14.93 -16.20 6.23
CA LYS A 4 14.64 -17.58 6.65
C LYS A 4 15.04 -17.83 8.10
N ASP A 5 16.22 -17.37 8.51
CA ASP A 5 16.70 -17.51 9.90
C ASP A 5 15.79 -16.78 10.92
N ARG A 6 14.95 -15.85 10.43
CA ARG A 6 13.97 -15.09 11.22
C ARG A 6 12.52 -15.58 11.01
N GLY A 7 12.32 -16.70 10.31
CA GLY A 7 10.99 -17.20 9.97
C GLY A 7 10.23 -16.35 8.95
N ILE A 8 10.92 -15.44 8.23
CA ILE A 8 10.33 -14.56 7.22
C ILE A 8 10.44 -15.23 5.84
N LYS A 9 9.30 -15.34 5.15
CA LYS A 9 9.23 -15.81 3.76
C LYS A 9 9.42 -14.64 2.80
N LEU A 10 10.32 -14.80 1.84
CA LEU A 10 10.44 -13.89 0.71
C LEU A 10 9.46 -14.32 -0.39
N VAL A 11 8.77 -13.36 -1.00
CA VAL A 11 7.80 -13.62 -2.08
C VAL A 11 8.33 -13.04 -3.37
N LEU A 12 8.23 -13.80 -4.45
CA LEU A 12 8.56 -13.35 -5.80
C LEU A 12 7.40 -12.52 -6.36
N GLY A 13 7.64 -11.27 -6.72
CA GLY A 13 6.71 -10.50 -7.56
C GLY A 13 6.78 -10.97 -9.02
N LEU A 14 5.64 -11.31 -9.60
CA LEU A 14 5.54 -11.76 -10.99
C LEU A 14 4.49 -10.93 -11.72
N GLY A 15 4.96 -10.11 -12.67
CA GLY A 15 4.14 -9.29 -13.54
C GLY A 15 3.39 -10.06 -14.61
N THR A 16 2.71 -11.15 -14.25
CA THR A 16 2.08 -12.15 -15.12
C THR A 16 1.53 -11.53 -16.43
N TYR A 17 2.24 -11.80 -17.53
CA TYR A 17 1.98 -11.29 -18.89
C TYR A 17 2.09 -9.77 -19.13
N SER A 18 2.41 -8.93 -18.16
CA SER A 18 2.36 -7.46 -18.29
C SER A 18 3.66 -6.71 -18.03
N TRP A 19 4.50 -7.10 -17.06
CA TRP A 19 5.77 -6.41 -16.80
C TRP A 19 6.95 -7.38 -16.70
N GLY A 20 8.11 -6.93 -17.18
CA GLY A 20 9.34 -7.75 -17.28
C GLY A 20 9.47 -8.56 -18.58
N TYR A 21 8.58 -8.40 -19.55
CA TYR A 21 8.55 -9.19 -20.80
C TYR A 21 9.11 -8.47 -22.04
N ASP A 22 9.52 -7.20 -21.94
CA ASP A 22 9.93 -6.38 -23.10
C ASP A 22 11.00 -7.06 -23.97
N LYS A 23 12.02 -7.68 -23.36
CA LYS A 23 13.06 -8.41 -24.10
C LYS A 23 12.54 -9.66 -24.79
N ILE A 24 11.57 -10.36 -24.18
CA ILE A 24 10.92 -11.52 -24.79
C ILE A 24 10.09 -11.07 -25.98
N ILE A 25 9.30 -10.01 -25.84
CA ILE A 25 8.46 -9.44 -26.91
C ILE A 25 9.32 -8.90 -28.07
N ALA A 26 10.49 -8.35 -27.79
CA ALA A 26 11.44 -7.92 -28.81
C ALA A 26 12.05 -9.10 -29.57
N ALA A 27 12.38 -10.20 -28.88
CA ALA A 27 12.98 -11.39 -29.47
C ALA A 27 11.98 -12.33 -30.17
N ASP A 28 10.74 -12.40 -29.68
CA ASP A 28 9.64 -13.16 -30.28
C ASP A 28 8.38 -12.26 -30.37
N PRO A 29 8.24 -11.45 -31.44
CA PRO A 29 7.07 -10.60 -31.62
C PRO A 29 5.74 -11.36 -31.73
N SER A 30 5.75 -12.68 -31.97
CA SER A 30 4.53 -13.48 -32.08
C SER A 30 3.76 -13.64 -30.75
N VAL A 31 4.41 -13.35 -29.62
CA VAL A 31 3.75 -13.33 -28.31
C VAL A 31 3.20 -11.95 -27.93
N ARG A 32 3.40 -10.92 -28.76
CA ARG A 32 3.00 -9.54 -28.42
C ARG A 32 1.48 -9.39 -28.30
N GLY A 33 1.04 -8.73 -27.22
CA GLY A 33 -0.35 -8.35 -27.01
C GLY A 33 -0.82 -7.22 -27.95
N LYS A 34 -2.10 -6.89 -27.87
CA LYS A 34 -2.71 -5.76 -28.59
C LYS A 34 -3.35 -4.77 -27.61
N ASN A 35 -3.30 -3.48 -27.93
CA ASN A 35 -4.10 -2.45 -27.27
C ASN A 35 -5.56 -2.55 -27.71
N ALA A 36 -6.45 -1.80 -27.06
CA ALA A 36 -7.88 -1.78 -27.36
C ALA A 36 -8.19 -1.30 -28.79
N ASP A 37 -7.36 -0.43 -29.36
CA ASP A 37 -7.45 0.04 -30.74
C ASP A 37 -6.87 -0.95 -31.78
N GLY A 38 -6.41 -2.11 -31.32
CA GLY A 38 -5.79 -3.16 -32.16
C GLY A 38 -4.31 -2.96 -32.46
N SER A 39 -3.70 -1.83 -32.05
CA SER A 39 -2.27 -1.58 -32.21
C SER A 39 -1.42 -2.53 -31.34
N PRO A 40 -0.15 -2.79 -31.69
CA PRO A 40 0.71 -3.65 -30.88
C PRO A 40 0.94 -3.09 -29.48
N HIS A 41 0.73 -3.91 -28.45
CA HIS A 41 0.97 -3.51 -27.06
C HIS A 41 2.48 -3.44 -26.79
N ALA A 42 2.93 -2.45 -26.01
CA ALA A 42 4.34 -2.24 -25.70
C ALA A 42 4.91 -3.31 -24.74
N HIS A 43 4.19 -3.58 -23.64
CA HIS A 43 4.69 -4.40 -22.52
C HIS A 43 4.01 -5.77 -22.36
N ALA A 44 2.76 -5.91 -22.79
CA ALA A 44 1.97 -7.10 -22.52
C ALA A 44 2.17 -8.19 -23.59
N MET A 45 2.19 -9.45 -23.14
CA MET A 45 2.10 -10.63 -23.99
C MET A 45 0.63 -11.07 -24.18
N CYS A 46 0.33 -11.74 -25.29
CA CYS A 46 -0.98 -12.27 -25.64
C CYS A 46 -1.19 -13.66 -25.06
N ASP A 47 -2.12 -13.85 -24.12
CA ASP A 47 -2.45 -15.19 -23.55
C ASP A 47 -3.01 -16.18 -24.59
N ALA A 48 -3.62 -15.68 -25.67
CA ALA A 48 -4.10 -16.52 -26.76
C ALA A 48 -2.96 -17.16 -27.58
N SER A 49 -1.73 -16.67 -27.46
CA SER A 49 -0.55 -17.34 -28.01
C SER A 49 -0.03 -18.38 -27.01
N PRO A 50 -0.03 -19.68 -27.33
CA PRO A 50 0.46 -20.72 -26.41
C PRO A 50 1.90 -20.48 -25.95
N LYS A 51 2.75 -19.94 -26.84
CA LYS A 51 4.14 -19.58 -26.55
C LYS A 51 4.29 -18.59 -25.41
N SER A 52 3.35 -17.66 -25.25
CA SER A 52 3.40 -16.68 -24.16
C SER A 52 3.42 -17.38 -22.81
N PHE A 53 2.62 -18.43 -22.63
CA PHE A 53 2.63 -19.19 -21.39
C PHE A 53 3.90 -20.03 -21.20
N GLU A 54 4.52 -20.50 -22.28
CA GLU A 54 5.81 -21.18 -22.17
C GLU A 54 6.89 -20.26 -21.61
N TYR A 55 6.90 -18.99 -22.00
CA TYR A 55 7.80 -17.99 -21.40
C TYR A 55 7.51 -17.77 -19.92
N VAL A 56 6.24 -17.63 -19.55
CA VAL A 56 5.83 -17.51 -18.14
C VAL A 56 6.31 -18.72 -17.32
N ARG A 57 6.08 -19.95 -17.83
CA ARG A 57 6.54 -21.18 -17.16
C ARG A 57 8.05 -21.23 -17.02
N LYS A 58 8.82 -20.85 -18.04
CA LYS A 58 10.29 -20.81 -17.98
C LYS A 58 10.80 -19.83 -16.92
N ILE A 59 10.18 -18.66 -16.80
CA ILE A 59 10.52 -17.68 -15.75
C ILE A 59 10.22 -18.25 -14.36
N ILE A 60 9.05 -18.87 -14.18
CA ILE A 60 8.67 -19.50 -12.91
C ILE A 60 9.61 -20.66 -12.55
N ASP A 61 9.91 -21.53 -13.52
CA ASP A 61 10.81 -22.67 -13.36
C ASP A 61 12.20 -22.24 -12.94
N PHE A 62 12.74 -21.22 -13.60
CA PHE A 62 14.02 -20.64 -13.23
C PHE A 62 13.94 -20.00 -11.84
N ALA A 63 12.96 -19.11 -11.61
CA ALA A 63 12.91 -18.35 -10.38
C ALA A 63 12.66 -19.21 -9.12
N LEU A 64 11.74 -20.15 -9.18
CA LEU A 64 11.42 -21.03 -8.06
C LEU A 64 12.33 -22.26 -7.98
N GLY A 65 13.05 -22.60 -9.06
CA GLY A 65 14.08 -23.64 -9.08
C GLY A 65 15.41 -23.17 -8.49
N GLU A 66 15.79 -21.92 -8.74
CA GLU A 66 17.09 -21.37 -8.32
C GLU A 66 17.05 -20.69 -6.94
N TRP A 67 15.90 -20.13 -6.53
CA TRP A 67 15.79 -19.37 -5.28
C TRP A 67 14.71 -19.91 -4.33
N ASP A 68 15.03 -19.87 -3.04
CA ASP A 68 14.13 -20.30 -1.94
C ASP A 68 13.09 -19.22 -1.61
N PHE A 69 12.23 -18.88 -2.58
CA PHE A 69 11.05 -18.05 -2.33
C PHE A 69 10.00 -18.86 -1.55
N GLY A 70 9.37 -18.24 -0.56
CA GLY A 70 8.26 -18.85 0.18
C GLY A 70 6.90 -18.73 -0.52
N GLY A 71 6.83 -17.97 -1.62
CA GLY A 71 5.61 -17.76 -2.38
C GLY A 71 5.80 -16.90 -3.63
N VAL A 72 4.71 -16.71 -4.37
CA VAL A 72 4.59 -15.87 -5.56
C VAL A 72 3.42 -14.91 -5.41
N HIS A 73 3.69 -13.66 -5.71
CA HIS A 73 2.71 -12.60 -5.88
C HIS A 73 2.46 -12.42 -7.38
N LEU A 74 1.23 -12.68 -7.82
CA LEU A 74 0.80 -12.47 -9.20
C LEU A 74 0.20 -11.06 -9.35
N GLU A 75 0.84 -10.25 -10.18
CA GLU A 75 0.46 -8.87 -10.47
C GLU A 75 0.23 -8.71 -11.98
N SER A 76 -0.91 -9.22 -12.43
CA SER A 76 -1.27 -9.19 -13.84
C SER A 76 -1.79 -7.81 -14.25
N CYS A 77 -1.51 -7.44 -15.50
CA CYS A 77 -2.04 -6.25 -16.17
C CYS A 77 -1.60 -4.90 -15.58
N ASP A 78 -0.56 -4.86 -14.75
CA ASP A 78 -0.06 -3.62 -14.15
C ASP A 78 0.38 -2.58 -15.20
N LEU A 79 1.11 -3.02 -16.24
CA LEU A 79 1.47 -2.20 -17.40
C LEU A 79 0.49 -2.37 -18.58
N GLY A 80 -0.73 -2.84 -18.33
CA GLY A 80 -1.75 -3.10 -19.35
C GLY A 80 -1.88 -4.57 -19.75
N CYS A 81 -2.86 -4.86 -20.59
CA CYS A 81 -3.26 -6.22 -20.96
C CYS A 81 -3.55 -6.35 -22.46
N CYS A 82 -3.58 -7.59 -22.97
CA CYS A 82 -3.92 -7.83 -24.37
C CYS A 82 -5.44 -7.73 -24.59
N PHE A 83 -5.86 -6.86 -25.51
CA PHE A 83 -7.25 -6.65 -25.92
C PHE A 83 -7.60 -7.31 -27.26
N CYS A 84 -6.87 -8.34 -27.69
CA CYS A 84 -7.28 -9.10 -28.87
C CYS A 84 -8.64 -9.82 -28.62
N PRO A 85 -9.33 -10.27 -29.68
CA PRO A 85 -10.64 -10.95 -29.57
C PRO A 85 -10.66 -12.29 -28.81
N GLU A 86 -9.53 -12.77 -28.29
CA GLU A 86 -9.43 -13.98 -27.46
C GLU A 86 -8.92 -13.69 -26.04
N CYS A 87 -8.62 -12.42 -25.73
CA CYS A 87 -8.11 -11.97 -24.44
C CYS A 87 -9.11 -11.02 -23.78
N ALA A 88 -8.65 -9.91 -23.17
CA ALA A 88 -9.54 -8.95 -22.51
C ALA A 88 -10.59 -8.34 -23.45
N GLY A 89 -10.37 -8.37 -24.78
CA GLY A 89 -11.37 -7.94 -25.76
C GLY A 89 -12.61 -8.84 -25.82
N LYS A 90 -12.52 -10.09 -25.35
CA LYS A 90 -13.63 -11.05 -25.28
C LYS A 90 -14.24 -11.14 -23.89
N ASP A 91 -13.39 -11.30 -22.89
CA ASP A 91 -13.85 -11.63 -21.53
C ASP A 91 -14.04 -10.38 -20.66
N GLY A 92 -13.52 -9.23 -21.09
CA GLY A 92 -13.31 -8.06 -20.24
C GLY A 92 -12.08 -8.22 -19.35
N VAL A 93 -11.66 -7.12 -18.72
CA VAL A 93 -10.39 -7.05 -17.96
C VAL A 93 -10.40 -7.99 -16.75
N VAL A 94 -11.47 -8.00 -15.95
CA VAL A 94 -11.54 -8.83 -14.73
C VAL A 94 -11.48 -10.32 -15.04
N ALA A 95 -12.31 -10.79 -15.97
CA ALA A 95 -12.35 -12.20 -16.34
C ALA A 95 -11.02 -12.66 -16.97
N TYR A 96 -10.40 -11.82 -17.81
CA TYR A 96 -9.07 -12.07 -18.37
C TYR A 96 -8.02 -12.23 -17.28
N ASN A 97 -7.95 -11.29 -16.33
CA ASN A 97 -7.03 -11.34 -15.20
C ASN A 97 -7.24 -12.61 -14.35
N ALA A 98 -8.49 -12.93 -14.01
CA ALA A 98 -8.83 -14.14 -13.27
C ALA A 98 -8.35 -15.40 -13.99
N ARG A 99 -8.54 -15.48 -15.32
CA ARG A 99 -8.10 -16.63 -16.13
C ARG A 99 -6.59 -16.81 -16.12
N ILE A 100 -5.82 -15.76 -16.42
CA ILE A 100 -4.36 -15.89 -16.53
C ILE A 100 -3.71 -16.13 -15.16
N ASN A 101 -4.25 -15.55 -14.09
CA ASN A 101 -3.76 -15.80 -12.75
C ASN A 101 -4.11 -17.22 -12.28
N ARG A 102 -5.31 -17.72 -12.55
CA ARG A 102 -5.69 -19.12 -12.28
C ARG A 102 -4.71 -20.07 -12.95
N LYS A 103 -4.54 -19.94 -14.27
CA LYS A 103 -3.65 -20.79 -15.08
C LYS A 103 -2.21 -20.77 -14.55
N THR A 104 -1.73 -19.60 -14.11
CA THR A 104 -0.39 -19.43 -13.55
C THR A 104 -0.27 -20.04 -12.15
N ALA A 105 -1.27 -19.81 -11.29
CA ALA A 105 -1.35 -20.37 -9.95
C ALA A 105 -1.41 -21.91 -9.97
N ASP A 106 -2.23 -22.49 -10.84
CA ASP A 106 -2.35 -23.93 -11.02
C ASP A 106 -1.00 -24.57 -11.38
N TYR A 107 -0.25 -23.96 -12.30
CA TYR A 107 1.09 -24.41 -12.66
C TYR A 107 2.06 -24.37 -11.47
N ILE A 108 2.05 -23.26 -10.71
CA ILE A 108 2.90 -23.12 -9.52
C ILE A 108 2.52 -24.18 -8.48
N LYS A 109 1.24 -24.33 -8.17
CA LYS A 109 0.75 -25.29 -7.15
C LYS A 109 0.98 -26.75 -7.57
N GLN A 110 0.94 -27.05 -8.87
CA GLN A 110 1.25 -28.38 -9.37
C GLN A 110 2.70 -28.79 -9.08
N LYS A 111 3.66 -27.87 -9.22
CA LYS A 111 5.10 -28.16 -9.13
C LYS A 111 5.71 -27.79 -7.78
N TRP A 112 5.17 -26.80 -7.09
CA TRP A 112 5.56 -26.37 -5.75
C TRP A 112 4.33 -26.14 -4.85
N PRO A 113 3.65 -27.22 -4.40
CA PRO A 113 2.38 -27.13 -3.67
C PRO A 113 2.47 -26.31 -2.36
N ASP A 114 3.64 -26.28 -1.72
CA ASP A 114 3.86 -25.59 -0.45
C ASP A 114 4.07 -24.06 -0.58
N LYS A 115 4.15 -23.54 -1.81
CA LYS A 115 4.35 -22.09 -2.04
C LYS A 115 3.02 -21.37 -1.85
N ILE A 116 3.09 -20.23 -1.16
CA ILE A 116 1.95 -19.31 -1.08
C ILE A 116 1.82 -18.62 -2.43
N VAL A 117 0.64 -18.62 -3.03
CA VAL A 117 0.32 -17.89 -4.26
C VAL A 117 -0.78 -16.92 -3.95
N TYR A 118 -0.55 -15.63 -4.19
CA TYR A 118 -1.59 -14.62 -4.03
C TYR A 118 -1.65 -13.68 -5.23
N VAL A 119 -2.81 -13.05 -5.40
CA VAL A 119 -3.10 -12.13 -6.49
C VAL A 119 -3.40 -10.76 -5.93
N ILE A 120 -2.90 -9.71 -6.59
CA ILE A 120 -3.33 -8.33 -6.35
C ILE A 120 -4.23 -7.88 -7.50
N THR A 121 -5.33 -7.22 -7.17
CA THR A 121 -6.33 -6.77 -8.16
C THR A 121 -6.05 -5.39 -8.76
N ILE A 122 -4.81 -4.89 -8.68
CA ILE A 122 -4.43 -3.56 -9.18
C ILE A 122 -4.78 -3.42 -10.66
N ASN A 123 -5.36 -2.28 -11.06
CA ASN A 123 -5.76 -2.00 -12.44
C ASN A 123 -6.80 -2.96 -13.07
N TRP A 124 -7.51 -3.77 -12.28
CA TRP A 124 -8.54 -4.68 -12.83
C TRP A 124 -9.84 -3.98 -13.21
N LEU A 125 -10.15 -2.86 -12.57
CA LEU A 125 -11.35 -2.07 -12.84
C LEU A 125 -11.00 -0.83 -13.66
N GLN A 126 -11.74 -0.63 -14.75
CA GLN A 126 -11.68 0.56 -15.58
C GLN A 126 -13.11 1.08 -15.75
N GLY A 127 -13.39 2.28 -15.25
CA GLY A 127 -14.65 2.99 -15.48
C GLY A 127 -15.76 2.79 -14.45
N HIS A 128 -15.56 2.01 -13.40
CA HIS A 128 -16.50 1.90 -12.27
C HIS A 128 -15.76 1.51 -10.96
N PRO A 129 -16.32 1.81 -9.77
CA PRO A 129 -15.57 1.74 -8.51
C PRO A 129 -15.56 0.35 -7.85
N HIS A 130 -16.51 -0.53 -8.19
CA HIS A 130 -16.69 -1.82 -7.50
C HIS A 130 -17.08 -2.92 -8.47
N PHE A 131 -16.61 -4.15 -8.22
CA PHE A 131 -17.00 -5.33 -8.98
C PHE A 131 -18.53 -5.47 -9.05
N ASN A 132 -19.05 -5.69 -10.25
CA ASN A 132 -20.41 -6.16 -10.43
C ASN A 132 -20.53 -7.66 -10.08
N GLU A 133 -21.74 -8.22 -10.12
CA GLU A 133 -21.97 -9.63 -9.74
C GLU A 133 -21.22 -10.64 -10.64
N GLN A 134 -21.06 -10.35 -11.93
CA GLN A 134 -20.31 -11.22 -12.84
C GLN A 134 -18.81 -11.18 -12.53
N GLU A 135 -18.26 -9.98 -12.27
CA GLU A 135 -16.86 -9.78 -11.88
C GLU A 135 -16.56 -10.42 -10.52
N LYS A 136 -17.47 -10.31 -9.55
CA LYS A 136 -17.41 -11.05 -8.28
C LYS A 136 -17.36 -12.55 -8.51
N ALA A 137 -18.16 -13.09 -9.43
CA ALA A 137 -18.15 -14.52 -9.74
C ALA A 137 -16.78 -14.98 -10.27
N HIS A 138 -16.10 -14.18 -11.09
CA HIS A 138 -14.74 -14.47 -11.55
C HIS A 138 -13.72 -14.46 -10.41
N ALA A 139 -13.82 -13.52 -9.47
CA ALA A 139 -12.98 -13.48 -8.28
C ALA A 139 -13.24 -14.67 -7.33
N LEU A 140 -14.50 -15.07 -7.15
CA LEU A 140 -14.87 -16.26 -6.36
C LEU A 140 -14.33 -17.55 -6.98
N GLU A 141 -14.39 -17.67 -8.31
CA GLU A 141 -13.76 -18.80 -9.00
C GLU A 141 -12.24 -18.81 -8.79
N LEU A 142 -11.56 -17.68 -9.02
CA LEU A 142 -10.12 -17.58 -8.80
C LEU A 142 -9.72 -17.93 -7.35
N SER A 143 -10.55 -17.60 -6.36
CA SER A 143 -10.29 -17.89 -4.95
C SER A 143 -10.10 -19.39 -4.65
N ARG A 144 -10.50 -20.28 -5.55
CA ARG A 144 -10.27 -21.74 -5.41
C ARG A 144 -8.85 -22.18 -5.76
N HIS A 145 -8.07 -21.31 -6.39
CA HIS A 145 -6.77 -21.64 -6.99
C HIS A 145 -5.59 -20.92 -6.34
N VAL A 146 -5.86 -19.91 -5.51
CA VAL A 146 -4.85 -19.08 -4.85
C VAL A 146 -5.06 -19.10 -3.34
N ASP A 147 -4.05 -18.74 -2.55
CA ASP A 147 -4.15 -18.69 -1.10
C ASP A 147 -4.72 -17.36 -0.58
N CYS A 148 -4.58 -16.28 -1.37
CA CYS A 148 -5.13 -14.98 -1.03
C CYS A 148 -5.42 -14.14 -2.27
N ILE A 149 -6.50 -13.36 -2.24
CA ILE A 149 -6.75 -12.25 -3.18
C ILE A 149 -6.71 -10.95 -2.40
N PHE A 150 -5.80 -10.07 -2.79
CA PHE A 150 -5.64 -8.74 -2.21
C PHE A 150 -6.40 -7.71 -3.04
N ASP A 151 -7.50 -7.23 -2.47
CA ASP A 151 -8.24 -6.07 -2.93
C ASP A 151 -7.50 -4.81 -2.49
N GLN A 152 -6.61 -4.35 -3.36
CA GLN A 152 -5.74 -3.24 -3.07
C GLN A 152 -6.53 -1.94 -3.17
N GLY A 153 -6.92 -1.39 -2.02
CA GLY A 153 -7.77 -0.21 -1.86
C GLY A 153 -7.16 1.12 -2.29
N HIS A 154 -6.18 1.11 -3.19
CA HIS A 154 -5.38 2.26 -3.58
C HIS A 154 -6.24 3.35 -4.27
N THR A 155 -7.18 2.94 -5.11
CA THR A 155 -8.26 3.77 -5.66
C THR A 155 -9.63 3.50 -5.01
N GLY A 156 -9.63 2.99 -3.78
CA GLY A 156 -10.80 2.37 -3.16
C GLY A 156 -10.85 0.86 -3.38
N PHE A 157 -11.66 0.17 -2.56
CA PHE A 157 -11.82 -1.29 -2.64
C PHE A 157 -12.71 -1.69 -3.81
N HIS A 158 -12.31 -2.73 -4.55
CA HIS A 158 -13.10 -3.29 -5.63
C HIS A 158 -14.34 -4.02 -5.10
N VAL A 159 -14.30 -4.55 -3.89
CA VAL A 159 -15.50 -5.01 -3.18
C VAL A 159 -16.02 -3.88 -2.30
N ASP A 160 -17.28 -3.48 -2.50
CA ASP A 160 -17.92 -2.45 -1.65
C ASP A 160 -17.78 -2.85 -0.18
N PRO A 161 -17.20 -1.98 0.69
CA PRO A 161 -17.09 -2.24 2.13
C PRO A 161 -18.39 -2.73 2.79
N LYS A 162 -19.56 -2.30 2.32
CA LYS A 162 -20.88 -2.73 2.84
C LYS A 162 -21.18 -4.19 2.56
N GLU A 163 -20.64 -4.75 1.48
CA GLU A 163 -20.89 -6.11 1.03
C GLU A 163 -19.73 -7.05 1.35
N ARG A 164 -18.55 -6.49 1.64
CA ARG A 164 -17.28 -7.19 1.86
C ARG A 164 -17.42 -8.39 2.80
N ARG A 165 -18.11 -8.25 3.93
CA ARG A 165 -18.30 -9.36 4.87
C ARG A 165 -19.00 -10.56 4.26
N GLU A 166 -20.09 -10.34 3.54
CA GLU A 166 -20.85 -11.42 2.91
C GLU A 166 -20.13 -11.97 1.67
N PHE A 167 -19.36 -11.15 0.97
CA PHE A 167 -18.51 -11.59 -0.12
C PHE A 167 -17.38 -12.52 0.37
N ILE A 168 -16.65 -12.12 1.43
CA ILE A 168 -15.53 -12.89 1.99
C ILE A 168 -15.98 -14.29 2.44
N LYS A 169 -17.17 -14.41 3.05
CA LYS A 169 -17.72 -15.71 3.46
C LYS A 169 -17.87 -16.73 2.31
N LYS A 170 -17.96 -16.26 1.06
CA LYS A 170 -18.12 -17.11 -0.13
C LYS A 170 -16.78 -17.53 -0.74
N MET A 171 -15.67 -16.91 -0.33
CA MET A 171 -14.35 -17.17 -0.90
C MET A 171 -13.76 -18.49 -0.38
N ALA A 172 -13.01 -19.17 -1.26
CA ALA A 172 -12.25 -20.37 -0.90
C ALA A 172 -10.83 -20.09 -0.40
N CYS A 173 -10.38 -18.83 -0.49
CA CYS A 173 -9.08 -18.38 -0.02
C CYS A 173 -9.20 -17.20 0.97
N ALA A 174 -8.08 -16.74 1.52
CA ALA A 174 -8.06 -15.50 2.28
C ALA A 174 -8.40 -14.31 1.40
N TYR A 175 -9.06 -13.32 1.98
CA TYR A 175 -9.20 -11.99 1.39
C TYR A 175 -8.27 -11.02 2.11
N GLY A 176 -7.58 -10.18 1.36
CA GLY A 176 -6.64 -9.21 1.87
C GLY A 176 -6.89 -7.80 1.37
N THR A 177 -6.34 -6.82 2.07
CA THR A 177 -6.42 -5.38 1.75
C THR A 177 -5.04 -4.72 1.91
N SER A 178 -4.95 -3.40 1.72
CA SER A 178 -3.78 -2.58 2.05
C SER A 178 -3.83 -1.92 3.45
N GLY A 179 -4.73 -2.35 4.35
CA GLY A 179 -4.77 -1.84 5.73
C GLY A 179 -5.40 -0.45 5.90
N GLU A 180 -6.41 -0.14 5.09
CA GLU A 180 -7.15 1.15 5.03
C GLU A 180 -6.35 2.32 4.45
N LEU A 181 -5.16 2.58 4.99
CA LEU A 181 -4.31 3.68 4.54
C LEU A 181 -2.94 3.17 4.12
N TRP A 182 -2.57 3.54 2.91
CA TRP A 182 -1.24 3.33 2.36
C TRP A 182 -0.58 4.68 2.09
N LEU A 183 0.52 4.94 2.82
CA LEU A 183 1.41 6.07 2.55
C LEU A 183 2.58 5.67 1.64
N TYR A 184 2.65 6.27 0.46
CA TYR A 184 3.87 6.26 -0.34
C TYR A 184 4.83 7.35 0.13
N HIS A 185 5.90 6.89 0.75
CA HIS A 185 7.04 7.72 1.10
C HIS A 185 7.80 8.12 -0.17
N ASP A 186 8.22 9.37 -0.26
CA ASP A 186 9.06 9.81 -1.39
C ASP A 186 10.48 9.26 -1.21
N THR A 187 10.92 8.43 -2.17
CA THR A 187 12.23 7.77 -2.12
C THR A 187 13.40 8.72 -2.33
N ARG A 188 13.14 9.93 -2.82
CA ARG A 188 14.14 10.95 -3.18
C ARG A 188 14.27 12.02 -2.11
N TRP A 189 13.27 12.16 -1.24
CA TRP A 189 13.34 13.07 -0.11
C TRP A 189 14.36 12.59 0.92
N ASP A 190 14.97 13.54 1.64
CA ASP A 190 15.65 13.22 2.89
C ASP A 190 14.66 12.47 3.79
N ARG A 191 15.04 11.28 4.24
CA ARG A 191 14.10 10.37 4.93
C ARG A 191 13.58 10.96 6.25
N ALA A 192 14.25 11.96 6.83
CA ALA A 192 13.82 12.67 8.04
C ALA A 192 13.11 14.01 7.74
N SER A 193 12.65 14.24 6.50
CA SER A 193 12.07 15.52 6.06
C SER A 193 10.56 15.69 6.29
N TYR A 194 9.89 14.72 6.91
CA TYR A 194 8.47 14.78 7.23
C TYR A 194 8.16 14.07 8.54
N PHE A 195 7.16 14.53 9.28
CA PHE A 195 6.66 13.88 10.49
C PHE A 195 5.15 13.65 10.39
N LEU A 196 4.76 12.47 9.91
CA LEU A 196 3.35 12.14 9.62
C LEU A 196 2.99 10.72 10.10
N PRO A 197 2.86 10.49 11.42
CA PRO A 197 2.32 9.23 11.94
C PRO A 197 0.81 9.13 11.68
N TYR A 198 0.29 7.89 11.59
CA TYR A 198 -1.13 7.60 11.37
C TYR A 198 -1.58 6.35 12.17
N VAL A 199 -1.27 6.35 13.46
CA VAL A 199 -1.39 5.17 14.33
C VAL A 199 -2.85 4.79 14.56
N ARG A 200 -3.71 5.73 14.97
CA ARG A 200 -5.14 5.43 15.20
C ARG A 200 -5.80 4.97 13.93
N ARG A 201 -5.58 5.68 12.83
CA ARG A 201 -6.18 5.37 11.53
C ARG A 201 -5.81 3.96 11.06
N ALA A 202 -4.54 3.58 11.18
CA ALA A 202 -4.10 2.22 10.83
C ALA A 202 -4.73 1.17 11.77
N VAL A 203 -4.74 1.41 13.08
CA VAL A 203 -5.27 0.46 14.05
C VAL A 203 -6.76 0.26 13.88
N ASP A 204 -7.54 1.34 13.83
CA ASP A 204 -8.99 1.28 13.70
C ASP A 204 -9.40 0.64 12.37
N GLY A 205 -8.70 0.98 11.28
CA GLY A 205 -8.95 0.42 9.97
C GLY A 205 -8.66 -1.07 9.86
N LEU A 206 -7.52 -1.51 10.40
CA LEU A 206 -7.17 -2.93 10.44
C LEU A 206 -8.15 -3.71 11.31
N LYS A 207 -8.62 -3.15 12.43
CA LYS A 207 -9.63 -3.79 13.28
C LYS A 207 -10.98 -3.91 12.57
N ALA A 208 -11.43 -2.84 11.91
CA ALA A 208 -12.68 -2.86 11.15
C ALA A 208 -12.63 -3.91 10.03
N GLN A 209 -11.55 -3.93 9.25
CA GLN A 209 -11.32 -4.91 8.19
C GLN A 209 -11.24 -6.35 8.71
N TYR A 210 -10.54 -6.58 9.82
CA TYR A 210 -10.49 -7.89 10.46
C TYR A 210 -11.88 -8.37 10.89
N GLY A 211 -12.73 -7.44 11.40
CA GLY A 211 -14.13 -7.68 11.74
C GLY A 211 -15.01 -8.04 10.55
N ASP A 212 -14.65 -7.61 9.33
CA ASP A 212 -15.32 -8.02 8.09
C ASP A 212 -14.85 -9.38 7.58
N GLY A 213 -13.82 -9.98 8.18
CA GLY A 213 -13.27 -11.26 7.76
C GLY A 213 -11.96 -11.17 6.96
N VAL A 214 -11.38 -9.98 6.81
CA VAL A 214 -10.07 -9.80 6.16
C VAL A 214 -8.98 -10.55 6.93
N ARG A 215 -8.13 -11.30 6.23
CA ARG A 215 -7.04 -12.11 6.81
C ARG A 215 -5.67 -11.89 6.15
N GLY A 216 -5.61 -11.16 5.04
CA GLY A 216 -4.36 -10.67 4.45
C GLY A 216 -4.22 -9.15 4.61
N CYS A 217 -3.00 -8.65 4.80
CA CYS A 217 -2.69 -7.23 4.68
C CYS A 217 -1.38 -7.00 3.93
N LEU A 218 -1.42 -6.19 2.86
CA LEU A 218 -0.24 -5.59 2.25
C LEU A 218 0.10 -4.32 3.01
N TYR A 219 0.90 -4.47 4.06
CA TYR A 219 1.28 -3.35 4.91
C TYR A 219 2.54 -2.67 4.37
N TYR A 220 2.39 -1.44 3.89
CA TYR A 220 3.49 -0.68 3.32
C TYR A 220 4.32 -0.02 4.40
N GLN A 221 5.63 -0.30 4.37
CA GLN A 221 6.59 0.20 5.34
C GLN A 221 7.30 1.43 4.79
N GLY A 222 7.54 2.38 5.68
CA GLY A 222 8.36 3.55 5.38
C GLY A 222 9.81 3.39 5.78
N PRO A 223 10.63 4.42 5.55
CA PRO A 223 12.03 4.41 5.92
C PRO A 223 12.18 4.36 7.45
N ALA A 224 12.88 3.34 7.96
CA ALA A 224 13.05 3.10 9.40
C ALA A 224 13.83 4.20 10.14
N ASN A 225 14.49 5.12 9.44
CA ASN A 225 15.14 6.29 10.06
C ASN A 225 14.22 7.52 10.15
N ASN A 226 12.98 7.46 9.64
CA ASN A 226 11.95 8.46 9.90
C ASN A 226 11.22 8.09 11.19
N ALA A 227 11.18 9.00 12.17
CA ALA A 227 10.58 8.73 13.48
C ALA A 227 9.09 8.36 13.40
N GLY A 228 8.33 8.96 12.48
CA GLY A 228 6.94 8.60 12.25
C GLY A 228 6.79 7.22 11.61
N ALA A 229 7.57 6.95 10.56
CA ALA A 229 7.47 5.68 9.84
C ALA A 229 8.02 4.46 10.61
N GLU A 230 9.04 4.65 11.46
CA GLU A 230 9.57 3.59 12.34
C GLU A 230 8.50 3.13 13.33
N VAL A 231 7.87 4.08 14.03
CA VAL A 231 6.75 3.80 14.95
C VAL A 231 5.58 3.17 14.20
N GLN A 232 5.22 3.70 13.02
CA GLN A 232 4.13 3.18 12.21
C GLN A 232 4.37 1.73 11.77
N SER A 233 5.61 1.36 11.45
CA SER A 233 5.97 -0.01 11.05
C SER A 233 5.82 -0.98 12.23
N PHE A 234 6.25 -0.57 13.43
CA PHE A 234 6.07 -1.35 14.65
C PHE A 234 4.59 -1.52 15.01
N VAL A 235 3.83 -0.42 15.02
CA VAL A 235 2.39 -0.41 15.30
C VAL A 235 1.65 -1.34 14.34
N GLY A 236 1.94 -1.25 13.04
CA GLY A 236 1.38 -2.13 12.02
C GLY A 236 1.65 -3.61 12.31
N GLY A 237 2.91 -3.97 12.59
CA GLY A 237 3.26 -5.35 12.94
C GLY A 237 2.55 -5.84 14.20
N ARG A 238 2.41 -4.99 15.23
CA ARG A 238 1.73 -5.33 16.48
C ARG A 238 0.24 -5.57 16.28
N ILE A 239 -0.46 -4.69 15.59
CA ILE A 239 -1.91 -4.82 15.39
C ILE A 239 -2.24 -5.97 14.42
N LEU A 240 -1.41 -6.21 13.40
CA LEU A 240 -1.54 -7.38 12.52
C LEU A 240 -1.35 -8.70 13.27
N SER A 241 -0.52 -8.72 14.32
CA SER A 241 -0.31 -9.90 15.15
C SER A 241 -1.41 -10.09 16.20
N ASN A 242 -2.05 -9.01 16.65
CA ASN A 242 -3.14 -9.04 17.63
C ASN A 242 -4.07 -7.83 17.47
N THR A 243 -5.18 -8.02 16.76
CA THR A 243 -6.19 -6.98 16.49
C THR A 243 -7.01 -6.59 17.72
N GLY A 244 -6.88 -7.29 18.85
CA GLY A 244 -7.56 -6.94 20.10
C GLY A 244 -7.01 -5.68 20.78
N LYS A 245 -5.77 -5.27 20.46
CA LYS A 245 -5.14 -4.10 21.09
C LYS A 245 -5.76 -2.77 20.66
N THR A 246 -5.61 -1.75 21.49
CA THR A 246 -5.97 -0.35 21.17
C THR A 246 -4.78 0.39 20.59
N ALA A 247 -5.03 1.53 19.93
CA ALA A 247 -3.99 2.37 19.37
C ALA A 247 -3.04 2.89 20.45
N GLU A 248 -3.59 3.29 21.61
CA GLU A 248 -2.84 3.75 22.79
C GLU A 248 -1.89 2.66 23.29
N CYS A 249 -2.35 1.41 23.35
CA CYS A 249 -1.54 0.29 23.82
C CYS A 249 -0.37 0.00 22.88
N VAL A 250 -0.63 -0.14 21.57
CA VAL A 250 0.44 -0.46 20.60
C VAL A 250 1.42 0.69 20.40
N LEU A 251 0.94 1.95 20.47
CA LEU A 251 1.82 3.12 20.44
C LEU A 251 2.66 3.19 21.71
N GLY A 252 2.06 2.95 22.88
CA GLY A 252 2.78 2.89 24.15
C GLY A 252 3.93 1.89 24.13
N GLU A 253 3.71 0.68 23.58
CA GLU A 253 4.77 -0.32 23.38
C GLU A 253 5.87 0.16 22.44
N ALA A 254 5.53 0.88 21.37
CA ALA A 254 6.52 1.45 20.46
C ALA A 254 7.37 2.53 21.16
N ILE A 255 6.72 3.37 21.98
CA ILE A 255 7.39 4.42 22.76
C ILE A 255 8.33 3.81 23.80
N GLU A 256 7.91 2.78 24.52
CA GLU A 256 8.76 2.04 25.46
C GLU A 256 9.99 1.46 24.76
N LEU A 257 9.78 0.78 23.64
CA LEU A 257 10.87 0.11 22.92
C LEU A 257 11.87 1.08 22.31
N PHE A 258 11.40 2.13 21.64
CA PHE A 258 12.26 3.00 20.83
C PHE A 258 12.79 4.21 21.59
N TYR A 259 12.01 4.76 22.52
CA TYR A 259 12.38 5.97 23.25
C TYR A 259 12.82 5.67 24.68
N ASN A 260 12.36 4.56 25.28
CA ASN A 260 12.73 4.12 26.62
C ASN A 260 12.68 5.28 27.65
N PRO A 261 11.48 5.81 27.94
CA PRO A 261 11.28 6.93 28.84
C PRO A 261 11.59 6.54 30.30
N LYS A 262 12.19 7.46 31.06
CA LYS A 262 12.58 7.25 32.46
C LYS A 262 11.40 7.24 33.45
N ASP A 263 10.25 7.77 33.04
CA ASP A 263 9.06 7.89 33.87
C ASP A 263 7.77 7.83 33.03
N SER A 264 6.65 7.52 33.69
CA SER A 264 5.33 7.38 33.04
C SER A 264 4.77 8.69 32.49
N GLN A 265 5.16 9.83 33.05
CA GLN A 265 4.73 11.13 32.56
C GLN A 265 5.36 11.44 31.20
N THR A 266 6.65 11.15 31.04
CA THR A 266 7.42 11.29 29.80
C THR A 266 6.90 10.33 28.74
N HIS A 267 6.61 9.08 29.12
CA HIS A 267 5.94 8.11 28.27
C HIS A 267 4.62 8.66 27.70
N GLN A 268 3.71 9.12 28.57
CA GLN A 268 2.41 9.63 28.15
C GLN A 268 2.53 10.87 27.26
N LYS A 269 3.49 11.77 27.54
CA LYS A 269 3.77 12.93 26.68
C LYS A 269 4.17 12.51 25.27
N LEU A 270 5.02 11.50 25.14
CA LEU A 270 5.42 10.98 23.83
C LEU A 270 4.26 10.34 23.08
N VAL A 271 3.43 9.53 23.75
CA VAL A 271 2.20 8.98 23.15
C VAL A 271 1.30 10.10 22.64
N ASN A 272 1.06 11.12 23.47
CA ASN A 272 0.22 12.27 23.09
C ASN A 272 0.80 13.09 21.94
N LEU A 273 2.13 13.21 21.84
CA LEU A 273 2.80 13.91 20.74
C LEU A 273 2.51 13.26 19.39
N PHE A 274 2.61 11.93 19.31
CA PHE A 274 2.32 11.19 18.08
C PHE A 274 0.85 11.31 17.67
N PHE A 275 -0.09 11.17 18.61
CA PHE A 275 -1.50 11.37 18.31
C PHE A 275 -1.83 12.81 17.92
N LYS A 276 -1.20 13.80 18.56
CA LYS A 276 -1.35 15.20 18.19
C LYS A 276 -0.92 15.45 16.75
N ALA A 277 0.19 14.87 16.29
CA ALA A 277 0.64 14.99 14.91
C ALA A 277 -0.35 14.36 13.92
N GLU A 278 -0.83 13.15 14.22
CA GLU A 278 -1.85 12.47 13.42
C GLU A 278 -3.15 13.27 13.33
N GLU A 279 -3.72 13.66 14.48
CA GLU A 279 -4.99 14.39 14.57
C GLU A 279 -4.91 15.75 13.88
N SER A 280 -3.78 16.47 14.03
CA SER A 280 -3.62 17.80 13.44
C SER A 280 -3.58 17.75 11.91
N TYR A 281 -3.18 16.62 11.33
CA TYR A 281 -3.21 16.40 9.88
C TYR A 281 -4.52 15.77 9.42
N PHE A 282 -4.81 14.55 9.87
CA PHE A 282 -5.92 13.73 9.37
C PHE A 282 -7.28 14.14 9.94
N GLY A 283 -7.34 14.85 11.07
CA GLY A 283 -8.60 15.31 11.67
C GLY A 283 -9.41 16.25 10.75
N ASN A 284 -8.76 16.85 9.75
CA ASN A 284 -9.41 17.72 8.76
C ASN A 284 -9.92 16.97 7.52
N TRP A 285 -9.47 15.73 7.27
CA TRP A 285 -9.82 14.95 6.07
C TRP A 285 -11.32 14.65 5.91
N PRO A 286 -12.10 14.36 6.97
CA PRO A 286 -13.54 14.10 6.80
C PRO A 286 -14.28 15.25 6.09
N ASN A 287 -13.83 16.49 6.30
CA ASN A 287 -14.40 17.69 5.69
C ASN A 287 -13.98 17.87 4.21
N GLN A 288 -13.05 17.06 3.71
CA GLN A 288 -12.51 17.13 2.35
C GLN A 288 -13.03 16.00 1.45
N THR A 289 -13.99 15.19 1.93
CA THR A 289 -14.58 14.06 1.19
C THR A 289 -15.03 14.46 -0.22
N ASP A 290 -15.70 15.60 -0.37
CA ASP A 290 -16.16 16.07 -1.67
C ASP A 290 -15.02 16.53 -2.57
N SER A 291 -13.98 17.15 -2.02
CA SER A 291 -12.76 17.52 -2.75
C SER A 291 -12.02 16.28 -3.25
N PHE A 292 -11.92 15.23 -2.42
CA PHE A 292 -11.35 13.95 -2.84
C PHE A 292 -12.17 13.30 -3.94
N LYS A 293 -13.50 13.22 -3.79
CA LYS A 293 -14.38 12.68 -4.84
C LYS A 293 -14.32 13.50 -6.13
N LYS A 294 -14.21 14.83 -6.06
CA LYS A 294 -14.10 15.69 -7.23
C LYS A 294 -12.79 15.47 -7.98
N LEU A 295 -11.67 15.32 -7.28
CA LEU A 295 -10.35 15.19 -7.91
C LEU A 295 -10.01 13.76 -8.30
N TYR A 296 -10.35 12.79 -7.44
CA TYR A 296 -9.95 11.40 -7.59
C TYR A 296 -11.12 10.46 -7.90
N GLY A 297 -12.38 10.88 -7.70
CA GLY A 297 -13.55 10.01 -7.81
C GLY A 297 -13.84 9.20 -6.53
N PHE A 298 -12.90 9.16 -5.59
CA PHE A 298 -12.98 8.39 -4.35
C PHE A 298 -12.24 9.11 -3.21
N VAL A 299 -12.45 8.66 -1.96
CA VAL A 299 -11.60 9.06 -0.82
C VAL A 299 -10.34 8.18 -0.85
N PRO A 300 -9.13 8.76 -0.87
CA PRO A 300 -7.90 8.01 -1.07
C PRO A 300 -7.65 7.00 0.06
N GLY A 301 -7.59 5.71 -0.28
CA GLY A 301 -6.97 4.66 0.55
C GLY A 301 -5.45 4.60 0.35
N GLU A 302 -4.95 5.19 -0.73
CA GLU A 302 -3.54 5.47 -1.00
C GLU A 302 -3.31 6.99 -1.03
N PHE A 303 -2.28 7.47 -0.34
CA PHE A 303 -1.80 8.82 -0.54
C PHE A 303 -0.27 8.86 -0.61
N LYS A 304 0.25 9.83 -1.36
CA LYS A 304 1.67 9.97 -1.67
C LYS A 304 2.17 11.28 -1.08
N LEU A 305 3.34 11.27 -0.45
CA LEU A 305 4.01 12.53 -0.05
C LEU A 305 4.21 13.44 -1.26
N TRP A 306 4.61 12.84 -2.38
CA TRP A 306 4.60 13.43 -3.71
C TRP A 306 3.81 12.57 -4.70
N GLN A 307 2.84 13.16 -5.40
CA GLN A 307 2.02 12.45 -6.40
C GLN A 307 2.81 11.92 -7.61
N GLY A 308 3.97 12.51 -7.93
CA GLY A 308 4.85 11.98 -8.96
C GLY A 308 5.68 10.83 -8.40
N LEU A 309 5.35 9.60 -8.78
CA LEU A 309 6.15 8.44 -8.37
C LEU A 309 7.52 8.39 -9.09
N TRP A 310 7.65 9.09 -10.23
CA TRP A 310 8.80 9.00 -11.14
C TRP A 310 9.59 10.32 -11.21
N GLY A 311 10.90 10.23 -11.45
CA GLY A 311 11.80 11.39 -11.54
C GLY A 311 13.18 11.15 -10.93
N THR A 312 14.06 12.15 -11.03
CA THR A 312 15.44 12.11 -10.51
C THR A 312 15.69 13.07 -9.34
N SER A 313 14.70 13.87 -8.96
CA SER A 313 14.79 14.86 -7.87
C SER A 313 13.62 14.75 -6.89
N PRO A 314 13.77 15.25 -5.64
CA PRO A 314 12.65 15.39 -4.71
C PRO A 314 11.50 16.16 -5.34
N GLY A 315 10.29 15.60 -5.32
CA GLY A 315 9.14 16.31 -5.86
C GLY A 315 8.46 17.25 -4.87
N PRO A 316 7.45 18.01 -5.33
CA PRO A 316 6.68 18.90 -4.48
C PRO A 316 5.98 18.13 -3.37
N SER A 317 5.91 18.75 -2.18
CA SER A 317 5.19 18.25 -1.01
C SER A 317 3.68 18.31 -1.17
N SER A 318 3.14 17.56 -2.13
CA SER A 318 1.72 17.57 -2.51
C SER A 318 0.80 17.16 -1.37
N TYR A 319 1.29 16.36 -0.40
CA TYR A 319 0.51 16.02 0.78
C TYR A 319 0.17 17.25 1.67
N LEU A 320 0.85 18.39 1.49
CA LEU A 320 0.53 19.64 2.18
C LEU A 320 -0.43 20.56 1.39
N LYS A 321 -0.85 20.12 0.19
CA LYS A 321 -1.70 20.87 -0.72
C LYS A 321 -3.08 20.24 -0.83
N GLU A 322 -4.00 20.94 -1.47
CA GLU A 322 -5.30 20.37 -1.80
C GLU A 322 -5.15 19.20 -2.78
N PRO A 323 -5.97 18.15 -2.63
CA PRO A 323 -7.11 18.06 -1.72
C PRO A 323 -6.76 17.54 -0.32
N MET A 324 -5.50 17.17 -0.03
CA MET A 324 -5.11 16.55 1.24
C MET A 324 -5.15 17.51 2.43
N LEU A 325 -4.82 18.78 2.20
CA LEU A 325 -5.02 19.86 3.15
C LEU A 325 -5.54 21.09 2.40
N ASP A 326 -6.62 21.69 2.88
CA ASP A 326 -7.05 23.04 2.53
C ASP A 326 -6.33 24.07 3.44
N ALA A 327 -6.63 25.36 3.28
CA ALA A 327 -5.99 26.41 4.07
C ALA A 327 -6.22 26.23 5.58
N LYS A 328 -7.44 25.81 5.97
CA LYS A 328 -7.78 25.50 7.37
C LYS A 328 -6.97 24.30 7.88
N GLY A 329 -6.90 23.22 7.12
CA GLY A 329 -6.14 22.03 7.46
C GLY A 329 -4.65 22.30 7.60
N ARG A 330 -4.06 23.11 6.70
CA ARG A 330 -2.67 23.57 6.82
C ARG A 330 -2.43 24.36 8.11
N LYS A 331 -3.33 25.27 8.47
CA LYS A 331 -3.24 26.04 9.72
C LYS A 331 -3.28 25.13 10.95
N VAL A 332 -4.24 24.22 11.03
CA VAL A 332 -4.37 23.28 12.15
C VAL A 332 -3.13 22.38 12.25
N TYR A 333 -2.63 21.87 11.11
CA TYR A 333 -1.44 21.03 11.10
C TYR A 333 -0.20 21.80 11.58
N LYS A 334 -0.03 23.04 11.13
CA LYS A 334 1.03 23.95 11.60
C LYS A 334 0.96 24.17 13.11
N GLU A 335 -0.21 24.47 13.65
CA GLU A 335 -0.41 24.67 15.10
C GLU A 335 -0.04 23.42 15.90
N GLY A 336 -0.45 22.24 15.43
CA GLY A 336 -0.06 20.95 16.02
C GLY A 336 1.45 20.74 16.06
N LEU A 337 2.12 20.93 14.93
CA LEU A 337 3.59 20.80 14.82
C LEU A 337 4.34 21.83 15.68
N VAL A 338 3.86 23.08 15.76
CA VAL A 338 4.43 24.10 16.65
C VAL A 338 4.28 23.70 18.12
N SER A 339 3.11 23.18 18.50
CA SER A 339 2.88 22.68 19.87
C SER A 339 3.86 21.55 20.21
N ILE A 340 4.07 20.61 19.29
CA ILE A 340 5.03 19.51 19.45
C ILE A 340 6.45 20.07 19.67
N LEU A 341 6.87 21.02 18.83
CA LEU A 341 8.21 21.62 18.94
C LEU A 341 8.42 22.33 20.29
N LYS A 342 7.38 22.97 20.85
CA LYS A 342 7.42 23.62 22.17
C LYS A 342 7.48 22.62 23.33
N GLU A 343 6.94 21.41 23.16
CA GLU A 343 6.89 20.38 24.20
C GLU A 343 8.18 19.56 24.31
N LEU A 344 8.89 19.38 23.18
CA LEU A 344 10.12 18.57 23.11
C LEU A 344 11.19 18.92 24.16
N PRO A 345 11.50 20.20 24.46
CA PRO A 345 12.47 20.53 25.51
C PRO A 345 12.09 19.98 26.90
N SER A 346 10.80 19.81 27.19
CA SER A 346 10.34 19.31 28.49
C SER A 346 10.60 17.82 28.73
N ILE A 347 10.96 17.08 27.67
CA ILE A 347 11.29 15.65 27.68
C ILE A 347 12.75 15.37 27.29
N GLU A 348 13.55 16.41 27.05
CA GLU A 348 14.98 16.25 26.76
C GLU A 348 15.71 15.64 27.97
N GLY A 349 16.59 14.67 27.70
CA GLY A 349 17.33 13.95 28.74
C GLY A 349 16.48 12.97 29.59
N LYS A 350 15.17 12.85 29.30
CA LYS A 350 14.25 11.95 30.02
C LYS A 350 14.00 10.60 29.30
N CYS A 351 14.75 10.34 28.24
CA CYS A 351 14.63 9.15 27.40
C CYS A 351 16.01 8.55 27.10
N HIS A 352 16.08 7.24 26.88
CA HIS A 352 17.24 6.53 26.35
C HIS A 352 17.02 6.19 24.87
N ASP A 353 16.80 7.23 24.06
CA ASP A 353 16.18 7.13 22.74
C ASP A 353 17.14 6.94 21.55
N GLY A 354 18.45 6.96 21.80
CA GLY A 354 19.48 6.88 20.76
C GLY A 354 19.45 8.04 19.75
N GLY A 355 18.92 9.21 20.14
CA GLY A 355 18.80 10.39 19.27
C GLY A 355 17.45 10.53 18.55
N ARG A 356 16.47 9.66 18.82
CA ARG A 356 15.15 9.72 18.15
C ARG A 356 14.35 11.00 18.46
N LEU A 357 14.44 11.57 19.66
CA LEU A 357 13.84 12.88 19.96
C LEU A 357 14.41 13.98 19.05
N LYS A 358 15.72 13.96 18.79
CA LYS A 358 16.35 14.90 17.84
C LYS A 358 15.85 14.67 16.40
N ASN A 359 15.58 13.41 16.03
CA ASN A 359 14.99 13.09 14.73
C ASN A 359 13.54 13.60 14.62
N ILE A 360 12.73 13.48 15.68
CA ILE A 360 11.39 14.12 15.73
C ILE A 360 11.53 15.63 15.55
N GLN A 361 12.41 16.27 16.33
CA GLN A 361 12.63 17.71 16.25
C GLN A 361 12.99 18.15 14.83
N ARG A 362 13.97 17.48 14.20
CA ARG A 362 14.39 17.73 12.82
C ARG A 362 13.22 17.58 11.84
N ALA A 363 12.49 16.46 11.92
CA ALA A 363 11.38 16.19 11.01
C ALA A 363 10.25 17.21 11.14
N VAL A 364 9.90 17.61 12.37
CA VAL A 364 8.91 18.64 12.65
C VAL A 364 9.37 20.01 12.10
N MET A 365 10.62 20.41 12.34
CA MET A 365 11.16 21.68 11.83
C MET A 365 11.17 21.73 10.30
N ILE A 366 11.62 20.67 9.63
CA ILE A 366 11.61 20.61 8.16
C ILE A 366 10.17 20.68 7.65
N THR A 367 9.25 19.90 8.23
CA THR A 367 7.83 19.92 7.86
C THR A 367 7.23 21.31 8.00
N LEU A 368 7.50 22.01 9.11
CA LEU A 368 7.04 23.38 9.35
C LEU A 368 7.59 24.37 8.33
N ASN A 369 8.88 24.28 8.00
CA ASN A 369 9.48 25.14 6.98
C ASN A 369 8.83 24.91 5.61
N THR A 370 8.67 23.65 5.21
CA THR A 370 7.99 23.30 3.96
C THR A 370 6.54 23.78 3.94
N LEU A 371 5.82 23.61 5.05
CA LEU A 371 4.44 24.08 5.19
C LEU A 371 4.34 25.60 5.06
N ASN A 372 5.23 26.36 5.71
CA ASN A 372 5.30 27.81 5.57
C ASN A 372 5.59 28.24 4.13
N THR A 373 6.49 27.54 3.42
CA THR A 373 6.74 27.79 2.00
C THR A 373 5.48 27.54 1.17
N VAL A 374 4.78 26.42 1.40
CA VAL A 374 3.52 26.12 0.70
C VAL A 374 2.46 27.19 0.95
N GLN A 375 2.24 27.58 2.22
CA GLN A 375 1.30 28.64 2.59
C GLN A 375 1.65 29.97 1.91
N SER A 376 2.92 30.37 1.95
CA SER A 376 3.39 31.60 1.29
C SER A 376 3.17 31.56 -0.23
N CYS A 377 3.46 30.44 -0.89
CA CYS A 377 3.20 30.26 -2.33
C CYS A 377 1.71 30.29 -2.68
N LEU A 378 0.82 29.92 -1.74
CA LEU A 378 -0.63 29.94 -1.92
C LEU A 378 -1.27 31.27 -1.47
N GLY A 379 -0.50 32.21 -0.92
CA GLY A 379 -1.03 33.49 -0.43
C GLY A 379 -1.78 33.39 0.90
N GLU A 380 -1.47 32.38 1.70
CA GLU A 380 -2.08 32.16 3.02
C GLU A 380 -1.27 32.83 4.13
N SER A 381 -1.96 33.34 5.15
CA SER A 381 -1.37 33.99 6.34
C SER A 381 -1.30 33.08 7.57
#